data_AF-G9KDN0-F1
#
_entry.id   AF-G9KDN0-F1
#
_cell.length_a   1.000
_cell.length_b   1.000
_cell.length_c   1.000
_cell.angle_alpha   90.00
_cell.angle_beta   90.00
_cell.angle_gamma   90.00
#
_symmetry.space_group_name_H-M   'P 1'
#
loop_
_entity.id
_entity.type
_entity.pdbx_description
1 polymer ?
#
loop_
_entity_poly.entity_id
_entity_poly.type
_entity_poly.pdbx_seq_one_letter_code
_entity_poly.pdbx_strand_id
1 'polypeptide(L)'
;MPKAKGKTRRQKFGYNVNRKRLNRNARRKAAPRIECSHIRHAWDHAKSVRQNLAEMGLAMDPNKAVPLRKRKVKAMEVDIEERPKELVRKPYVLNDLEAEASLPEKKGNTLSRDLIDYVRYMVENHGEDYKAMARDEKNYYQDTPKQIRNKINVYKRFYPAEWQTFIDSLQKNKMEV
;
A
#
# COMPACT_ATOMS: atom_id res chain seq x y z
N MET A 1 54.30 9.75 -2.08
CA MET A 1 53.02 9.24 -2.65
C MET A 1 53.14 9.18 -4.17
N PRO A 2 52.90 8.05 -4.84
CA PRO A 2 52.98 8.01 -6.30
C PRO A 2 51.74 8.69 -6.88
N LYS A 3 51.95 9.74 -7.69
CA LYS A 3 50.86 10.46 -8.39
C LYS A 3 50.23 9.53 -9.42
N ALA A 4 48.91 9.35 -9.35
CA ALA A 4 48.16 8.58 -10.33
C ALA A 4 48.37 9.17 -11.74
N LYS A 5 49.12 8.47 -12.61
CA LYS A 5 49.25 8.85 -14.02
C LYS A 5 47.88 8.71 -14.67
N GLY A 6 47.23 9.84 -14.93
CA GLY A 6 45.97 9.92 -15.66
C GLY A 6 46.10 9.19 -17.00
N LYS A 7 45.07 8.42 -17.37
CA LYS A 7 45.00 7.69 -18.64
C LYS A 7 45.07 8.68 -19.82
N THR A 8 46.26 8.94 -20.35
CA THR A 8 46.51 9.75 -21.56
C THR A 8 46.32 8.96 -22.86
N ARG A 9 45.51 7.90 -22.86
CA ARG A 9 45.26 7.11 -24.07
C ARG A 9 44.08 7.73 -24.82
N ARG A 10 44.35 8.40 -25.95
CA ARG A 10 43.30 8.87 -26.87
C ARG A 10 42.36 7.71 -27.20
N GLN A 11 41.05 7.92 -27.03
CA GLN A 11 40.02 6.95 -27.39
C GLN A 11 40.13 6.68 -28.91
N LYS A 12 40.65 5.51 -29.29
CA LYS A 12 40.71 5.10 -30.71
C LYS A 12 39.31 4.68 -31.16
N PHE A 13 38.83 5.24 -32.27
CA PHE A 13 37.55 4.87 -32.85
C PHE A 13 37.63 3.43 -33.40
N GLY A 14 36.81 2.52 -32.89
CA GLY A 14 36.73 1.16 -33.40
C GLY A 14 35.89 1.12 -34.69
N TYR A 15 36.55 1.08 -35.85
CA TYR A 15 35.89 1.08 -37.17
C TYR A 15 34.95 -0.13 -37.39
N ASN A 16 35.19 -1.23 -36.68
CA ASN A 16 34.36 -2.45 -36.76
C ASN A 16 33.09 -2.37 -35.89
N VAL A 17 32.91 -1.32 -35.08
CA VAL A 17 31.79 -1.19 -34.16
C VAL A 17 30.86 -0.08 -34.59
N ASN A 18 29.63 -0.44 -34.98
CA ASN A 18 28.59 0.54 -35.21
C ASN A 18 28.02 1.05 -33.87
N ARG A 19 28.57 2.17 -33.37
CA ARG A 19 28.14 2.82 -32.12
C ARG A 19 26.64 3.15 -32.07
N LYS A 20 26.01 3.47 -33.21
CA LYS A 20 24.56 3.75 -33.27
C LYS A 20 23.76 2.49 -32.93
N ARG A 21 24.15 1.33 -33.48
CA ARG A 21 23.52 0.03 -33.19
C ARG A 21 23.74 -0.38 -31.74
N LEU A 22 24.96 -0.21 -31.21
CA LEU A 22 25.28 -0.52 -29.81
C LEU A 22 24.43 0.34 -28.85
N ASN A 23 24.35 1.64 -29.09
CA ASN A 23 23.53 2.54 -28.27
C ASN A 23 22.04 2.18 -28.34
N ARG A 24 21.52 1.79 -29.51
CA ARG A 24 20.14 1.33 -29.66
C ARG A 24 19.88 0.05 -28.85
N ASN A 25 20.80 -0.90 -28.91
CA ASN A 25 20.69 -2.14 -28.13
C ASN A 25 20.79 -1.88 -26.62
N ALA A 26 21.71 -1.02 -26.19
CA ALA A 26 21.84 -0.62 -24.79
C ALA A 26 20.56 0.07 -24.29
N ARG A 27 19.97 0.98 -25.07
CA ARG A 27 18.70 1.64 -24.75
C ARG A 27 17.54 0.64 -24.64
N ARG A 28 17.46 -0.35 -25.54
CA ARG A 28 16.45 -1.42 -25.46
C ARG A 28 16.61 -2.27 -24.21
N LYS A 29 17.85 -2.63 -23.85
CA LYS A 29 18.15 -3.39 -22.62
C LYS A 29 17.88 -2.60 -21.34
N ALA A 30 18.04 -1.29 -21.38
CA ALA A 30 17.78 -0.38 -20.27
C ALA A 30 16.31 0.07 -20.17
N ALA A 31 15.45 -0.35 -21.10
CA ALA A 31 14.03 0.00 -21.05
C ALA A 31 13.36 -0.71 -19.86
N PRO A 32 12.54 0.01 -19.06
CA PRO A 32 11.88 -0.61 -17.91
C PRO A 32 10.82 -1.62 -18.36
N ARG A 33 10.68 -2.71 -17.61
CA ARG A 33 9.51 -3.58 -17.70
C ARG A 33 8.38 -2.91 -16.92
N ILE A 34 7.30 -2.54 -17.62
CA ILE A 34 6.15 -1.85 -17.04
C ILE A 34 5.07 -2.89 -16.76
N GLU A 35 4.69 -3.05 -15.49
CA GLU A 35 3.67 -4.01 -15.06
C GLU A 35 2.26 -3.45 -15.22
N CYS A 36 2.06 -2.18 -14.89
CA CYS A 36 0.77 -1.50 -15.04
C CYS A 36 0.34 -1.43 -16.52
N SER A 37 -0.85 -1.94 -16.81
CA SER A 37 -1.45 -1.94 -18.16
C SER A 37 -1.66 -0.53 -18.70
N HIS A 38 -2.22 0.38 -17.89
CA HIS A 38 -2.50 1.77 -18.26
C HIS A 38 -1.25 2.49 -18.79
N ILE A 39 -0.16 2.42 -18.03
CA ILE A 39 1.12 3.04 -18.39
C ILE A 39 1.74 2.34 -19.61
N ARG A 40 1.66 1.01 -19.68
CA ARG A 40 2.24 0.22 -20.77
C ARG A 40 1.57 0.54 -22.11
N HIS A 41 0.24 0.67 -22.15
CA HIS A 41 -0.50 1.02 -23.37
C HIS A 41 -0.19 2.44 -23.84
N ALA A 42 0.02 3.37 -22.90
CA ALA A 42 0.37 4.74 -23.21
C ALA A 42 1.88 4.95 -23.49
N TRP A 43 2.73 3.92 -23.34
CA TRP A 43 4.18 4.05 -23.42
C TRP A 43 4.70 4.18 -24.85
N ASP A 44 5.50 5.22 -25.13
CA ASP A 44 6.17 5.39 -26.42
C ASP A 44 7.66 5.01 -26.32
N HIS A 45 8.07 3.96 -27.03
CA HIS A 45 9.46 3.49 -27.05
C HIS A 45 10.45 4.44 -27.75
N ALA A 46 9.97 5.41 -28.53
CA ALA A 46 10.81 6.42 -29.16
C ALA A 46 11.22 7.54 -28.19
N LYS A 47 10.43 7.74 -27.12
CA LYS A 47 10.62 8.81 -26.13
C LYS A 47 11.43 8.36 -24.93
N SER A 48 11.98 9.33 -24.21
CA SER A 48 12.66 9.08 -22.95
C SER A 48 11.66 8.72 -21.84
N VAL A 49 12.11 7.98 -20.82
CA VAL A 49 11.31 7.67 -19.61
C VAL A 49 10.70 8.94 -19.01
N ARG A 50 11.52 9.99 -18.85
CA ARG A 50 11.08 11.29 -18.31
C ARG A 50 9.93 11.88 -19.13
N GLN A 51 10.08 11.89 -20.46
CA GLN A 51 9.08 12.49 -21.35
C GLN A 51 7.79 11.67 -21.37
N ASN A 52 7.87 10.34 -21.37
CA ASN A 52 6.68 9.49 -21.29
C ASN A 52 5.89 9.74 -20.01
N LEU A 53 6.59 9.77 -18.87
CA LEU A 53 5.94 10.02 -17.57
C LEU A 53 5.34 11.43 -17.53
N ALA A 54 6.09 12.45 -17.95
CA ALA A 54 5.58 13.83 -18.03
C ALA A 54 4.34 13.96 -18.92
N GLU A 55 4.32 13.32 -20.09
CA GLU A 55 3.15 13.32 -20.99
C GLU A 55 1.92 12.66 -20.36
N MET A 56 2.12 11.65 -19.51
CA MET A 56 1.07 11.01 -18.71
C MET A 56 0.76 11.78 -17.43
N GLY A 57 1.47 12.87 -17.10
CA GLY A 57 1.31 13.61 -15.84
C GLY A 57 1.88 12.89 -14.61
N LEU A 58 2.77 11.91 -14.82
CA LEU A 58 3.46 11.17 -13.77
C LEU A 58 4.84 11.78 -13.47
N ALA A 59 5.21 11.77 -12.18
CA ALA A 59 6.53 12.19 -11.74
C ALA A 59 7.60 11.12 -12.00
N MET A 60 8.71 11.50 -12.63
CA MET A 60 9.88 10.60 -12.77
C MET A 60 10.65 10.44 -11.45
N ASP A 61 10.79 11.53 -10.70
CA ASP A 61 11.52 11.55 -9.42
C ASP A 61 10.58 12.06 -8.32
N PRO A 62 10.16 11.19 -7.38
CA PRO A 62 9.20 11.57 -6.34
C PRO A 62 9.76 12.63 -5.39
N ASN A 63 11.06 12.61 -5.11
CA ASN A 63 11.69 13.59 -4.21
C ASN A 63 11.72 15.00 -4.84
N LYS A 64 11.75 15.06 -6.17
CA LYS A 64 11.62 16.32 -6.90
C LYS A 64 10.18 16.76 -7.03
N ALA A 65 9.24 15.83 -7.24
CA ALA A 65 7.82 16.17 -7.37
C ALA A 65 7.19 16.58 -6.03
N VAL A 66 7.57 15.90 -4.94
CA VAL A 66 7.11 16.19 -3.58
C VAL A 66 8.35 16.48 -2.73
N PRO A 67 8.80 17.75 -2.66
CA PRO A 67 9.94 18.11 -1.84
C PRO A 67 9.69 17.76 -0.37
N LEU A 68 10.56 16.96 0.22
CA LEU A 68 10.52 16.70 1.66
C LEU A 68 10.72 18.03 2.39
N ARG A 69 9.80 18.37 3.29
CA ARG A 69 9.96 19.49 4.22
C ARG A 69 11.16 19.19 5.12
N LYS A 70 12.34 19.70 4.76
CA LYS A 70 13.50 19.65 5.65
C LYS A 70 13.13 20.47 6.89
N ARG A 71 13.06 19.82 8.05
CA ARG A 71 12.95 20.50 9.35
C ARG A 71 14.16 21.42 9.49
N LYS A 72 14.04 22.68 9.07
CA LYS A 72 15.03 23.71 9.36
C LYS A 72 14.67 24.32 10.70
N VAL A 73 15.59 24.19 11.65
CA VAL A 73 15.74 25.17 12.72
C VAL A 73 15.99 26.51 12.01
N LYS A 74 15.12 27.50 12.24
CA LYS A 74 14.94 28.76 11.50
C LYS A 74 14.31 28.65 10.11
N ALA A 75 13.10 29.21 10.00
CA ALA A 75 12.37 29.45 8.76
C ALA A 75 13.19 30.38 7.87
N MET A 76 13.62 29.87 6.73
CA MET A 76 14.05 30.66 5.59
C MET A 76 13.03 30.34 4.52
N GLU A 77 12.26 31.35 4.10
CA GLU A 77 11.29 31.22 3.03
C GLU A 77 12.02 30.66 1.81
N VAL A 78 11.64 29.46 1.42
CA VAL A 78 12.09 28.86 0.17
C VAL A 78 11.04 29.25 -0.83
N ASP A 79 11.37 30.19 -1.72
CA ASP A 79 10.53 30.56 -2.85
C ASP A 79 10.08 29.28 -3.54
N ILE A 80 8.76 29.05 -3.52
CA ILE A 80 8.14 27.98 -4.27
C ILE A 80 8.21 28.44 -5.72
N GLU A 81 9.29 28.10 -6.41
CA GLU A 81 9.36 28.26 -7.86
C GLU A 81 8.14 27.55 -8.46
N GLU A 82 7.17 28.33 -8.93
CA GLU A 82 6.04 27.83 -9.69
C GLU A 82 6.58 27.15 -10.94
N ARG A 83 6.68 25.82 -10.88
CA ARG A 83 7.08 25.05 -12.05
C ARG A 83 6.04 25.30 -13.14
N PRO A 84 6.46 25.55 -14.38
CA PRO A 84 5.52 25.63 -15.49
C PRO A 84 4.70 24.34 -15.49
N LYS A 85 3.37 24.48 -15.46
CA LYS A 85 2.45 23.35 -15.54
C LYS A 85 2.67 22.70 -16.89
N GLU A 86 3.48 21.63 -16.93
CA GLU A 86 3.67 20.84 -18.13
C GLU A 86 2.29 20.37 -18.59
N LEU A 87 1.89 20.74 -19.80
CA LEU A 87 0.61 20.36 -20.37
C LEU A 87 0.58 18.83 -20.48
N VAL A 88 -0.25 18.18 -19.65
CA VAL A 88 -0.44 16.73 -19.66
C VAL A 88 -1.11 16.33 -20.98
N ARG A 89 -0.37 15.62 -21.84
CA ARG A 89 -0.84 15.24 -23.17
C ARG A 89 -1.76 14.01 -23.15
N LYS A 90 -1.60 13.14 -22.15
CA LYS A 90 -2.33 11.87 -21.99
C LYS A 90 -3.03 11.81 -20.62
N PRO A 91 -4.02 12.69 -20.37
CA PRO A 91 -4.67 12.77 -19.07
C PRO A 91 -5.50 11.53 -18.72
N TYR A 92 -5.94 10.76 -19.73
CA TYR A 92 -6.70 9.53 -19.52
C TYR A 92 -5.98 8.52 -18.63
N VAL A 93 -4.64 8.43 -18.73
CA VAL A 93 -3.85 7.50 -17.91
C VAL A 93 -3.98 7.81 -16.42
N LEU A 94 -3.96 9.10 -16.05
CA LEU A 94 -4.17 9.49 -14.65
C LEU A 94 -5.58 9.19 -14.19
N ASN A 95 -6.58 9.55 -14.99
CA ASN A 95 -7.98 9.33 -14.64
C ASN A 95 -8.28 7.84 -14.42
N ASP A 96 -7.75 6.98 -15.29
CA ASP A 96 -7.92 5.53 -15.18
C ASP A 96 -7.22 4.99 -13.92
N LEU A 97 -6.00 5.44 -13.64
CA LEU A 97 -5.25 5.04 -12.43
C LEU A 97 -5.93 5.53 -11.14
N GLU A 98 -6.46 6.75 -11.13
CA GLU A 98 -7.20 7.31 -10.01
C GLU A 98 -8.51 6.55 -9.79
N ALA A 99 -9.23 6.20 -10.87
CA ALA A 99 -10.43 5.41 -10.80
C ALA A 99 -10.16 4.01 -10.24
N GLU A 100 -9.11 3.33 -10.71
CA GLU A 100 -8.69 2.03 -10.18
C GLU A 100 -8.28 2.10 -8.71
N ALA A 101 -7.51 3.11 -8.32
CA ALA A 101 -7.07 3.31 -6.95
C ALA A 101 -8.21 3.70 -6.00
N SER A 102 -9.28 4.30 -6.53
CA SER A 102 -10.49 4.65 -5.76
C SER A 102 -11.33 3.43 -5.39
N LEU A 103 -11.16 2.30 -6.10
CA LEU A 103 -11.92 1.09 -5.84
C LEU A 103 -11.61 0.54 -4.43
N PRO A 104 -12.63 0.19 -3.63
CA PRO A 104 -12.41 -0.37 -2.31
C PRO A 104 -11.81 -1.77 -2.41
N GLU A 105 -10.70 -2.00 -1.71
CA GLU A 105 -10.12 -3.33 -1.59
C GLU A 105 -11.00 -4.25 -0.73
N LYS A 106 -11.20 -5.49 -1.20
CA LYS A 106 -11.87 -6.53 -0.40
C LYS A 106 -10.94 -6.95 0.74
N LYS A 107 -11.29 -6.58 1.97
CA LYS A 107 -10.62 -7.07 3.17
C LYS A 107 -10.98 -8.54 3.40
N GLY A 108 -10.03 -9.45 3.20
CA GLY A 108 -10.19 -10.89 3.47
C GLY A 108 -10.04 -11.27 4.94
N ASN A 109 -10.23 -10.33 5.86
CA ASN A 109 -10.03 -10.57 7.29
C ASN A 109 -11.15 -11.46 7.82
N THR A 110 -10.77 -12.50 8.56
CA THR A 110 -11.68 -13.44 9.23
C THR A 110 -11.24 -13.61 10.67
N LEU A 111 -12.09 -14.21 11.50
CA LEU A 111 -11.72 -14.59 12.87
C LEU A 111 -11.42 -16.07 12.95
N SER A 112 -10.50 -16.43 13.84
CA SER A 112 -10.24 -17.83 14.15
C SER A 112 -11.47 -18.47 14.79
N ARG A 113 -11.71 -19.74 14.46
CA ARG A 113 -12.82 -20.52 15.02
C ARG A 113 -12.75 -20.61 16.55
N ASP A 114 -11.54 -20.79 17.09
CA ASP A 114 -11.27 -20.76 18.53
C ASP A 114 -11.75 -19.47 19.21
N LEU A 115 -11.55 -18.31 18.57
CA LEU A 115 -12.00 -17.04 19.13
C LEU A 115 -13.53 -16.96 19.15
N ILE A 116 -14.19 -17.46 18.09
CA ILE A 116 -15.65 -17.49 17.98
C ILE A 116 -16.22 -18.42 19.05
N ASP A 117 -15.67 -19.62 19.20
CA ASP A 117 -16.11 -20.62 20.18
C ASP A 117 -15.87 -20.13 21.62
N TYR A 118 -14.74 -19.47 21.87
CA TYR A 118 -14.45 -18.82 23.15
C TYR A 118 -15.48 -17.72 23.48
N VAL A 119 -15.76 -16.82 22.53
CA VAL A 119 -16.73 -15.74 22.72
C VAL A 119 -18.13 -16.29 22.94
N ARG A 120 -18.54 -17.30 22.17
CA ARG A 120 -19.85 -17.95 22.30
C ARG A 120 -20.04 -18.53 23.70
N TYR A 121 -19.06 -19.32 24.16
CA TYR A 121 -19.06 -19.90 25.50
C TYR A 121 -19.12 -18.83 26.61
N MET A 122 -18.32 -17.77 26.49
CA MET A 122 -18.28 -16.72 27.52
C MET A 122 -19.62 -15.99 27.62
N VAL A 123 -20.26 -15.69 26.49
CA VAL A 123 -21.53 -14.98 26.45
C VAL A 123 -22.69 -15.88 26.87
N GLU A 124 -22.67 -17.15 26.51
CA GLU A 124 -23.69 -18.13 26.91
C GLU A 124 -23.75 -18.33 28.43
N ASN A 125 -22.59 -18.44 29.08
CA ASN A 125 -22.53 -18.70 30.54
C ASN A 125 -22.61 -17.43 31.39
N HIS A 126 -21.94 -16.34 30.98
CA HIS A 126 -21.78 -15.14 31.81
C HIS A 126 -22.53 -13.91 31.27
N GLY A 127 -23.14 -14.00 30.08
CA GLY A 127 -23.92 -12.90 29.49
C GLY A 127 -23.07 -11.65 29.21
N GLU A 128 -23.33 -10.58 29.95
CA GLU A 128 -22.59 -9.30 29.86
C GLU A 128 -21.67 -9.04 31.07
N ASP A 129 -21.54 -9.99 32.00
CA ASP A 129 -20.65 -9.83 33.15
C ASP A 129 -19.20 -10.18 32.79
N TYR A 130 -18.48 -9.18 32.28
CA TYR A 130 -17.07 -9.32 31.93
C TYR A 130 -16.14 -9.60 33.12
N LYS A 131 -16.56 -9.30 34.36
CA LYS A 131 -15.76 -9.62 35.54
C LYS A 131 -15.88 -11.11 35.87
N ALA A 132 -17.06 -11.69 35.70
CA ALA A 132 -17.26 -13.13 35.83
C ALA A 132 -16.50 -13.89 34.72
N MET A 133 -16.58 -13.43 33.47
CA MET A 133 -15.82 -14.03 32.35
C MET A 133 -14.30 -14.05 32.60
N ALA A 134 -13.76 -13.01 33.23
CA ALA A 134 -12.33 -12.96 33.52
C ALA A 134 -11.88 -14.00 34.56
N ARG A 135 -12.80 -14.45 35.43
CA ARG A 135 -12.55 -15.48 36.46
C ARG A 135 -12.88 -16.90 35.99
N ASP A 136 -13.43 -17.04 34.79
CA ASP A 136 -13.82 -18.33 34.22
C ASP A 136 -12.59 -19.19 33.89
N GLU A 137 -12.71 -20.50 34.06
CA GLU A 137 -11.62 -21.47 33.82
C GLU A 137 -11.15 -21.47 32.36
N LYS A 138 -12.07 -21.24 31.41
CA LYS A 138 -11.78 -21.21 29.97
C LYS A 138 -11.02 -19.96 29.56
N ASN A 139 -10.91 -18.95 30.43
CA ASN A 139 -10.00 -17.83 30.29
C ASN A 139 -8.55 -18.22 30.65
N TYR A 140 -8.01 -19.22 29.95
CA TYR A 140 -6.68 -19.78 30.22
C TYR A 140 -5.55 -18.74 30.19
N TYR A 141 -5.64 -17.79 29.26
CA TYR A 141 -4.65 -16.72 29.11
C TYR A 141 -4.87 -15.53 30.04
N GLN A 142 -5.83 -15.62 30.97
CA GLN A 142 -6.09 -14.61 31.98
C GLN A 142 -6.37 -13.22 31.38
N ASP A 143 -7.17 -13.19 30.31
CA ASP A 143 -7.59 -11.94 29.71
C ASP A 143 -8.31 -11.05 30.73
N THR A 144 -7.97 -9.76 30.71
CA THR A 144 -8.67 -8.76 31.50
C THR A 144 -10.12 -8.58 30.98
N PRO A 145 -11.06 -8.13 31.83
CA PRO A 145 -12.44 -7.86 31.40
C PRO A 145 -12.54 -6.97 30.15
N LYS A 146 -11.63 -6.01 30.01
CA LYS A 146 -11.54 -5.11 28.85
C LYS A 146 -11.11 -5.85 27.58
N GLN A 147 -10.15 -6.78 27.68
CA GLN A 147 -9.71 -7.60 26.54
C GLN A 147 -10.82 -8.55 26.10
N ILE A 148 -11.54 -9.18 27.03
CA ILE A 148 -12.69 -10.06 26.72
C ILE A 148 -13.79 -9.25 26.02
N ARG A 149 -14.13 -8.07 26.53
CA ARG A 149 -15.08 -7.17 25.88
C ARG A 149 -14.64 -6.81 24.45
N ASN A 150 -13.35 -6.55 24.24
CA ASN A 150 -12.83 -6.27 22.91
C ASN A 150 -12.93 -7.49 21.98
N LYS A 151 -12.65 -8.70 22.46
CA LYS A 151 -12.82 -9.95 21.68
C LYS A 151 -14.28 -10.14 21.24
N ILE A 152 -15.23 -9.90 22.15
CA ILE A 152 -16.67 -9.91 21.83
C ILE A 152 -17.03 -8.85 20.79
N ASN A 153 -16.53 -7.62 20.95
CA ASN A 153 -16.78 -6.54 20.00
C ASN A 153 -16.18 -6.81 18.61
N VAL A 154 -15.03 -7.48 18.55
CA VAL A 154 -14.42 -7.93 17.31
C VAL A 154 -15.35 -8.93 16.63
N TYR A 155 -15.84 -9.95 17.34
CA TYR A 155 -16.82 -10.90 16.79
C TYR A 155 -18.09 -10.22 16.25
N LYS A 156 -18.68 -9.29 17.02
CA LYS A 156 -19.85 -8.48 16.60
C LYS A 156 -19.61 -7.70 15.31
N ARG A 157 -18.40 -7.15 15.13
CA ARG A 157 -18.04 -6.35 13.94
C ARG A 157 -17.84 -7.21 12.69
N PHE A 158 -17.26 -8.40 12.85
CA PHE A 158 -16.97 -9.30 11.74
C PHE A 158 -18.21 -10.06 11.27
N TYR A 159 -19.03 -10.55 12.21
CA TYR A 159 -20.18 -11.41 11.91
C TYR A 159 -21.45 -10.90 12.61
N PRO A 160 -21.99 -9.72 12.21
CA PRO A 160 -23.15 -9.13 12.87
C PRO A 160 -24.41 -10.00 12.73
N ALA A 161 -24.62 -10.64 11.57
CA ALA A 161 -25.76 -11.53 11.35
C ALA A 161 -25.68 -12.79 12.22
N GLU A 162 -24.52 -13.46 12.24
CA GLU A 162 -24.31 -14.66 13.09
C GLU A 162 -24.47 -14.31 14.58
N TRP A 163 -23.96 -13.15 14.99
CA TRP A 163 -24.15 -12.66 16.36
C TRP A 163 -25.62 -12.49 16.75
N GLN A 164 -26.44 -11.89 15.88
CA GLN A 164 -27.88 -11.74 16.16
C GLN A 164 -28.56 -13.10 16.28
N THR A 165 -28.30 -14.03 15.34
CA THR A 165 -28.88 -15.38 15.41
C THR A 165 -28.50 -16.12 16.70
N PHE A 166 -27.27 -15.92 17.18
CA PHE A 166 -26.81 -16.48 18.44
C PHE A 166 -27.56 -15.88 19.64
N ILE A 167 -27.70 -14.55 19.70
CA ILE A 167 -28.45 -13.89 20.78
C ILE A 167 -29.92 -14.29 20.79
N ASP A 168 -30.54 -14.39 19.61
CA ASP A 168 -31.92 -14.87 19.47
C ASP A 168 -32.09 -16.30 19.99
N SER A 169 -31.09 -17.17 19.73
CA SER A 169 -31.10 -18.54 20.25
C SER A 169 -31.01 -18.59 21.78
N LEU A 170 -30.19 -17.72 22.40
CA LEU A 170 -30.09 -17.61 23.85
C LEU A 170 -31.40 -17.11 24.48
N GLN A 171 -32.07 -16.15 23.84
CA GLN A 171 -33.36 -15.64 24.32
C GLN A 171 -34.45 -16.72 24.25
N LYS A 172 -34.51 -17.51 23.18
CA LYS A 172 -35.44 -18.64 23.05
C LYS A 172 -35.23 -19.68 24.13
N ASN A 173 -33.98 -20.10 24.35
CA ASN A 173 -33.64 -21.08 25.39
C ASN A 173 -34.04 -20.59 26.79
N LYS A 174 -34.01 -19.28 27.05
CA LYS A 174 -34.45 -18.70 28.32
C LYS A 174 -35.98 -18.65 28.48
N MET A 175 -36.75 -18.65 27.38
CA MET A 175 -38.22 -18.65 27.41
C MET A 175 -38.82 -20.06 27.52
N GLU A 176 -38.08 -21.10 27.13
CA GLU A 176 -38.53 -22.50 27.18
C GLU A 176 -38.25 -23.18 28.54
N VAL A 177 -37.59 -22.49 29.48
CA VAL A 177 -37.29 -22.93 30.85
C VAL A 177 -38.14 -22.16 31.85
#